data_AF-A0A6V8ECA5-F1
#
_entry.id   AF-A0A6V8ECA5-F1
#
_cell.length_a   1.000
_cell.length_b   1.000
_cell.length_c   1.000
_cell.angle_alpha   90.00
_cell.angle_beta   90.00
_cell.angle_gamma   90.00
#
_symmetry.space_group_name_H-M   'P 1'
#
loop_
_entity.id
_entity.type
_entity.pdbx_description
1 polymer ?
#
loop_
_entity_poly.entity_id
_entity_poly.type
_entity_poly.pdbx_seq_one_letter_code
_entity_poly.pdbx_strand_id
1 'polypeptide(L)'
;MVFRSHDDFVEEIISFDDFGKTTVLTPFEWDVNGRKGLTVKAVNEYWTSGQRQANSLHEISYRACFKAQLPEFFISRLSKPGDGVYDPFMGRGTTPLQARLMNRRPMGNDINPLSQVLLAPRLNPPTIEQIAERLDSIDLSKTIEVYDDLLHFYHKDTLREIIALKEYLLRKEENQTIDNIDAWIRMVAINRLTGHSAGFFSVYSLPPNQAVSIKRQIKINEKRNQIPEYRAIKPRILKKSRSLLKDWNRAEIGQKTDTTRGILSTADSRKVSEMPNDSAVLVVTSPPFLDVVDYQGDNWLRCWFIGVDSGNINISQHRKITEWEKSMTDVLCDLKRIVIPGGYIAFEVGEVRGGEILLEEHVLRCGVRAGLEPIIIMINQQQFTKTANAWGVINAQKGTNTHRIVLFKNSSNETL
;
A
#
# COMPACT_ATOMS: atom_id res chain seq x y z
N MET A 1 5.13 -4.88 -30.70
CA MET A 1 4.23 -5.15 -29.56
C MET A 1 3.01 -4.26 -29.74
N VAL A 2 1.91 -4.86 -30.21
CA VAL A 2 0.66 -4.18 -30.57
C VAL A 2 0.11 -3.45 -29.32
N PHE A 3 -0.33 -2.20 -29.48
CA PHE A 3 -1.09 -1.53 -28.42
C PHE A 3 -2.40 -2.29 -28.27
N ARG A 4 -2.64 -2.90 -27.10
CA ARG A 4 -3.97 -3.44 -26.81
C ARG A 4 -4.94 -2.28 -26.71
N SER A 5 -6.00 -2.31 -27.51
CA SER A 5 -7.10 -1.34 -27.39
C SER A 5 -7.83 -1.55 -26.04
N HIS A 6 -8.64 -0.59 -25.59
CA HIS A 6 -9.51 -0.86 -24.44
C HIS A 6 -10.52 -1.97 -24.73
N ASP A 7 -10.92 -2.10 -25.99
CA ASP A 7 -11.84 -3.15 -26.44
C ASP A 7 -11.19 -4.52 -26.21
N ASP A 8 -9.89 -4.66 -26.50
CA ASP A 8 -9.14 -5.90 -26.24
C ASP A 8 -9.13 -6.25 -24.74
N PHE A 9 -8.98 -5.26 -23.85
CA PHE A 9 -9.02 -5.51 -22.40
C PHE A 9 -10.43 -5.91 -21.95
N VAL A 10 -11.46 -5.20 -22.39
CA VAL A 10 -12.85 -5.51 -22.03
C VAL A 10 -13.25 -6.88 -22.55
N GLU A 11 -12.90 -7.23 -23.78
CA GLU A 11 -13.10 -8.56 -24.35
C GLU A 11 -12.39 -9.64 -23.54
N GLU A 12 -11.14 -9.39 -23.09
CA GLU A 12 -10.43 -10.31 -22.19
C GLU A 12 -11.18 -10.49 -20.86
N ILE A 13 -11.71 -9.42 -20.26
CA ILE A 13 -12.47 -9.52 -19.00
C ILE A 13 -13.78 -10.30 -19.20
N ILE A 14 -14.48 -10.04 -20.31
CA ILE A 14 -15.74 -10.72 -20.65
C ILE A 14 -15.50 -12.21 -20.87
N SER A 15 -14.42 -12.56 -21.56
CA SER A 15 -14.07 -13.95 -21.90
C SER A 15 -13.24 -14.67 -20.83
N PHE A 16 -12.89 -13.98 -19.73
CA PHE A 16 -12.00 -14.49 -18.70
C PHE A 16 -12.50 -15.81 -18.08
N ASP A 17 -11.66 -16.85 -18.12
CA ASP A 17 -11.97 -18.18 -17.59
C ASP A 17 -10.77 -18.91 -16.92
N ASP A 18 -9.64 -18.23 -16.68
CA ASP A 18 -8.38 -18.80 -16.16
C ASP A 18 -8.54 -19.66 -14.87
N PHE A 19 -9.59 -19.41 -14.07
CA PHE A 19 -9.90 -20.14 -12.85
C PHE A 19 -11.17 -21.02 -12.95
N GLY A 20 -11.56 -21.40 -14.16
CA GLY A 20 -12.67 -22.32 -14.43
C GLY A 20 -14.06 -21.72 -14.20
N LYS A 21 -14.17 -20.40 -14.16
CA LYS A 21 -15.43 -19.65 -14.00
C LYS A 21 -15.59 -18.67 -15.13
N THR A 22 -16.74 -18.69 -15.79
CA THR A 22 -17.11 -17.68 -16.77
C THR A 22 -17.51 -16.39 -16.08
N THR A 23 -17.12 -15.25 -16.65
CA THR A 23 -17.49 -13.93 -16.15
C THR A 23 -19.01 -13.72 -16.22
N VAL A 24 -19.62 -13.33 -15.10
CA VAL A 24 -21.04 -12.95 -15.05
C VAL A 24 -21.15 -11.46 -15.34
N LEU A 25 -21.93 -11.11 -16.37
CA LEU A 25 -22.11 -9.75 -16.82
C LEU A 25 -23.48 -9.21 -16.40
N THR A 26 -23.51 -7.97 -15.94
CA THR A 26 -24.75 -7.23 -15.65
C THR A 26 -24.64 -5.82 -16.23
N PRO A 27 -25.53 -5.42 -17.17
CA PRO A 27 -25.55 -4.05 -17.68
C PRO A 27 -25.68 -3.02 -16.54
N PHE A 28 -24.99 -1.89 -16.67
CA PHE A 28 -25.04 -0.80 -15.70
C PHE A 28 -25.16 0.54 -16.42
N GLU A 29 -26.36 1.11 -16.34
CA GLU A 29 -26.65 2.45 -16.84
C GLU A 29 -26.27 3.49 -15.79
N TRP A 30 -25.71 4.61 -16.24
CA TRP A 30 -25.37 5.74 -15.38
C TRP A 30 -25.85 7.06 -15.98
N ASP A 31 -26.24 7.99 -15.11
CA ASP A 31 -26.58 9.38 -15.42
C ASP A 31 -25.89 10.28 -14.39
N VAL A 32 -25.04 11.19 -14.87
CA VAL A 32 -24.29 12.12 -14.03
C VAL A 32 -24.25 13.47 -14.72
N ASN A 33 -24.93 14.45 -14.12
CA ASN A 33 -24.99 15.83 -14.62
C ASN A 33 -25.43 15.90 -16.11
N GLY A 34 -26.37 15.05 -16.52
CA GLY A 34 -26.89 15.01 -17.90
C GLY A 34 -26.04 14.20 -18.89
N ARG A 35 -24.86 13.73 -18.49
CA ARG A 35 -24.11 12.72 -19.27
C ARG A 35 -24.67 11.34 -18.91
N LYS A 36 -25.02 10.57 -19.94
CA LYS A 36 -25.50 9.20 -19.79
C LYS A 36 -24.55 8.23 -20.49
N GLY A 37 -24.49 7.01 -19.99
CA GLY A 37 -23.78 5.93 -20.64
C GLY A 37 -24.18 4.57 -20.11
N LEU A 38 -23.71 3.55 -20.82
CA LEU A 38 -23.89 2.15 -20.46
C LEU A 38 -22.49 1.54 -20.30
N THR A 39 -22.28 0.88 -19.17
CA THR A 39 -21.11 0.01 -18.94
C THR A 39 -21.60 -1.34 -18.42
N VAL A 40 -20.70 -2.22 -18.01
CA VAL A 40 -21.02 -3.54 -17.50
C VAL A 40 -20.35 -3.78 -16.15
N LYS A 41 -21.07 -4.43 -15.23
CA LYS A 41 -20.50 -5.08 -14.05
C LYS A 41 -20.09 -6.49 -14.44
N ALA A 42 -18.80 -6.79 -14.32
CA ALA A 42 -18.20 -8.07 -14.66
C ALA A 42 -17.70 -8.76 -13.38
N VAL A 43 -18.40 -9.82 -12.97
CA VAL A 43 -18.10 -10.57 -11.74
C VAL A 43 -17.35 -11.85 -12.11
N ASN A 44 -16.14 -12.01 -11.58
CA ASN A 44 -15.36 -13.25 -11.69
C ASN A 44 -14.32 -13.35 -10.56
N GLU A 45 -13.48 -14.38 -10.57
CA GLU A 45 -12.26 -14.50 -9.79
C GLU A 45 -11.07 -14.21 -10.73
N TYR A 46 -10.60 -12.96 -10.76
CA TYR A 46 -9.62 -12.49 -11.75
C TYR A 46 -8.16 -12.78 -11.38
N TRP A 47 -7.92 -13.08 -10.10
CA TRP A 47 -6.60 -13.47 -9.61
C TRP A 47 -6.73 -14.45 -8.47
N THR A 48 -5.68 -15.22 -8.22
CA THR A 48 -5.67 -16.29 -7.21
C THR A 48 -6.00 -15.82 -5.78
N SER A 49 -6.78 -16.63 -5.07
CA SER A 49 -7.06 -16.46 -3.63
C SER A 49 -5.92 -16.96 -2.75
N GLY A 50 -4.95 -17.69 -3.33
CA GLY A 50 -3.78 -18.25 -2.64
C GLY A 50 -3.02 -17.23 -1.78
N GLN A 51 -2.49 -17.70 -0.65
CA GLN A 51 -1.62 -16.89 0.21
C GLN A 51 -0.16 -16.99 -0.26
N ARG A 52 0.61 -15.91 -0.07
CA ARG A 52 2.08 -15.86 -0.23
C ARG A 52 2.61 -16.25 -1.62
N GLN A 53 1.89 -15.90 -2.69
CA GLN A 53 2.38 -16.06 -4.06
C GLN A 53 3.14 -14.83 -4.60
N ALA A 54 3.20 -13.75 -3.83
CA ALA A 54 3.91 -12.53 -4.23
C ALA A 54 5.41 -12.61 -3.88
N ASN A 55 6.23 -11.82 -4.58
CA ASN A 55 7.63 -11.61 -4.25
C ASN A 55 7.83 -11.22 -2.78
N SER A 56 8.88 -11.74 -2.16
CA SER A 56 9.23 -11.52 -0.76
C SER A 56 9.32 -10.06 -0.31
N LEU A 57 9.62 -9.12 -1.23
CA LEU A 57 9.66 -7.69 -0.93
C LEU A 57 8.28 -7.10 -0.56
N HIS A 58 7.18 -7.79 -0.88
CA HIS A 58 5.83 -7.41 -0.45
C HIS A 58 5.53 -7.76 1.01
N GLU A 59 6.39 -8.52 1.71
CA GLU A 59 6.16 -8.98 3.08
C GLU A 59 6.47 -7.93 4.17
N ILE A 60 6.06 -6.69 3.93
CA ILE A 60 6.03 -5.59 4.92
C ILE A 60 4.59 -5.42 5.39
N SER A 61 4.34 -5.48 6.69
CA SER A 61 2.97 -5.43 7.22
C SER A 61 2.43 -4.00 7.24
N TYR A 62 1.25 -3.82 6.68
CA TYR A 62 0.49 -2.56 6.69
C TYR A 62 -0.99 -2.93 6.65
N ARG A 63 -1.85 -2.19 7.34
CA ARG A 63 -3.28 -2.47 7.35
C ARG A 63 -3.92 -1.94 6.08
N ALA A 64 -5.00 -2.59 5.64
CA ALA A 64 -5.80 -2.14 4.50
C ALA A 64 -4.99 -1.92 3.21
N CYS A 65 -4.10 -2.87 2.91
CA CYS A 65 -3.42 -2.98 1.63
C CYS A 65 -4.01 -4.13 0.80
N PHE A 66 -4.03 -3.99 -0.52
CA PHE A 66 -4.34 -5.10 -1.42
C PHE A 66 -3.13 -6.01 -1.67
N LYS A 67 -3.41 -7.22 -2.18
CA LYS A 67 -2.42 -8.21 -2.63
C LYS A 67 -1.72 -7.72 -3.90
N ALA A 68 -0.47 -8.13 -4.12
CA ALA A 68 0.30 -7.78 -5.31
C ALA A 68 -0.33 -8.26 -6.63
N GLN A 69 -1.13 -9.33 -6.58
CA GLN A 69 -1.83 -9.86 -7.74
C GLN A 69 -2.86 -8.88 -8.33
N LEU A 70 -3.44 -8.00 -7.51
CA LEU A 70 -4.38 -6.98 -7.98
C LEU A 70 -3.67 -5.98 -8.92
N PRO A 71 -2.61 -5.26 -8.51
CA PRO A 71 -1.91 -4.39 -9.45
C PRO A 71 -1.19 -5.16 -10.56
N GLU A 72 -0.68 -6.37 -10.31
CA GLU A 72 -0.10 -7.21 -11.37
C GLU A 72 -1.08 -7.48 -12.51
N PHE A 73 -2.35 -7.73 -12.18
CA PHE A 73 -3.41 -7.98 -13.16
C PHE A 73 -3.54 -6.82 -14.16
N PHE A 74 -3.59 -5.58 -13.65
CA PHE A 74 -3.71 -4.38 -14.50
C PHE A 74 -2.37 -4.00 -15.16
N ILE A 75 -1.25 -4.07 -14.43
CA ILE A 75 0.08 -3.69 -14.95
C ILE A 75 0.47 -4.59 -16.14
N SER A 76 0.20 -5.89 -16.07
CA SER A 76 0.52 -6.82 -17.15
C SER A 76 -0.27 -6.56 -18.44
N ARG A 77 -1.48 -5.99 -18.33
CA ARG A 77 -2.43 -5.82 -19.44
C ARG A 77 -2.47 -4.40 -20.01
N LEU A 78 -2.30 -3.39 -19.16
CA LEU A 78 -2.54 -1.97 -19.47
C LEU A 78 -1.27 -1.12 -19.41
N SER A 79 -0.09 -1.74 -19.34
CA SER A 79 1.20 -1.03 -19.39
C SER A 79 2.28 -1.87 -20.05
N LYS A 80 3.35 -1.23 -20.51
CA LYS A 80 4.56 -1.84 -21.07
C LYS A 80 5.76 -1.56 -20.17
N PRO A 81 6.83 -2.38 -20.23
CA PRO A 81 8.09 -2.06 -19.58
C PRO A 81 8.55 -0.64 -19.92
N GLY A 82 8.99 0.11 -18.91
CA GLY A 82 9.35 1.53 -19.03
C GLY A 82 8.21 2.50 -18.72
N ASP A 83 6.93 2.10 -18.81
CA ASP A 83 5.82 3.01 -18.54
C ASP A 83 5.71 3.39 -17.05
N GLY A 84 5.15 4.57 -16.78
CA GLY A 84 4.83 5.02 -15.43
C GLY A 84 3.56 4.36 -14.87
N VAL A 85 3.66 3.79 -13.68
CA VAL A 85 2.50 3.24 -12.93
C VAL A 85 2.41 3.93 -11.59
N TYR A 86 1.24 4.52 -11.30
CA TYR A 86 1.04 5.42 -10.18
C TYR A 86 0.03 4.91 -9.14
N ASP A 87 0.26 5.29 -7.88
CA ASP A 87 -0.65 5.08 -6.75
C ASP A 87 -0.67 6.33 -5.85
N PRO A 88 -1.77 7.11 -5.82
CA PRO A 88 -1.89 8.32 -5.00
C PRO A 88 -2.07 8.04 -3.49
N PHE A 89 -2.33 6.78 -3.11
CA PHE A 89 -2.55 6.33 -1.74
C PHE A 89 -1.64 5.14 -1.41
N MET A 90 -0.34 5.28 -1.72
CA MET A 90 0.54 4.14 -1.86
C MET A 90 0.67 3.29 -0.59
N GLY A 91 0.53 3.86 0.61
CA GLY A 91 0.70 3.15 1.87
C GLY A 91 2.04 2.42 1.92
N ARG A 92 2.03 1.09 2.04
CA ARG A 92 3.26 0.28 1.92
C ARG A 92 3.75 0.08 0.47
N GLY A 93 3.27 0.81 -0.51
CA GLY A 93 3.74 0.80 -1.89
C GLY A 93 3.54 -0.53 -2.64
N THR A 94 2.40 -1.21 -2.49
CA THR A 94 2.13 -2.47 -3.24
C THR A 94 2.15 -2.23 -4.75
N THR A 95 1.42 -1.23 -5.27
CA THR A 95 1.39 -0.91 -6.70
C THR A 95 2.76 -0.47 -7.24
N PRO A 96 3.45 0.53 -6.64
CA PRO A 96 4.76 0.94 -7.14
C PRO A 96 5.80 -0.17 -7.08
N LEU A 97 5.83 -0.97 -6.01
CA LEU A 97 6.77 -2.10 -5.92
C LEU A 97 6.48 -3.15 -7.01
N GLN A 98 5.20 -3.47 -7.25
CA GLN A 98 4.84 -4.41 -8.30
C GLN A 98 5.21 -3.88 -9.69
N ALA A 99 4.99 -2.59 -9.95
CA ALA A 99 5.43 -1.93 -11.17
C ALA A 99 6.95 -2.06 -11.36
N ARG A 100 7.73 -1.79 -10.31
CA ARG A 100 9.19 -1.92 -10.30
C ARG A 100 9.65 -3.35 -10.63
N LEU A 101 9.02 -4.37 -10.04
CA LEU A 101 9.31 -5.78 -10.30
C LEU A 101 8.97 -6.20 -11.73
N MET A 102 7.98 -5.54 -12.33
CA MET A 102 7.57 -5.74 -13.71
C MET A 102 8.30 -4.81 -14.69
N ASN A 103 9.42 -4.18 -14.30
CA ASN A 103 10.19 -3.26 -15.17
C ASN A 103 9.42 -2.01 -15.64
N ARG A 104 8.44 -1.54 -14.87
CA ARG A 104 7.78 -0.23 -15.05
C ARG A 104 8.45 0.81 -14.14
N ARG A 105 8.25 2.10 -14.46
CA ARG A 105 8.65 3.22 -13.60
C ARG A 105 7.69 3.30 -12.41
N PRO A 106 8.16 3.06 -11.17
CA PRO A 106 7.29 3.08 -10.01
C PRO A 106 6.99 4.53 -9.59
N MET A 107 5.72 4.89 -9.48
CA MET A 107 5.31 6.23 -9.04
C MET A 107 4.35 6.10 -7.86
N GLY A 108 4.52 6.92 -6.82
CA GLY A 108 3.67 6.82 -5.64
C GLY A 108 3.60 8.10 -4.82
N ASN A 109 2.46 8.32 -4.20
CA ASN A 109 2.24 9.41 -3.25
C ASN A 109 1.52 8.87 -2.01
N ASP A 110 1.78 9.50 -0.86
CA ASP A 110 0.96 9.33 0.32
C ASP A 110 1.03 10.60 1.17
N ILE A 111 -0.02 10.93 1.90
CA ILE A 111 0.03 12.02 2.87
C ILE A 111 0.95 11.70 4.06
N ASN A 112 1.14 10.42 4.38
CA ASN A 112 2.01 9.98 5.45
C ASN A 112 3.46 9.76 4.92
N PRO A 113 4.47 10.50 5.42
CA PRO A 113 5.87 10.31 5.02
C PRO A 113 6.40 8.90 5.31
N LEU A 114 5.78 8.16 6.23
CA LEU A 114 6.09 6.76 6.50
C LEU A 114 6.04 5.90 5.23
N SER A 115 5.12 6.17 4.32
CA SER A 115 4.94 5.39 3.10
C SER A 115 6.19 5.40 2.22
N GLN A 116 6.90 6.53 2.12
CA GLN A 116 8.18 6.61 1.42
C GLN A 116 9.26 5.78 2.12
N VAL A 117 9.36 5.89 3.44
CA VAL A 117 10.31 5.12 4.25
C VAL A 117 10.09 3.61 4.10
N LEU A 118 8.83 3.19 3.97
CA LEU A 118 8.49 1.79 3.74
C LEU A 118 8.85 1.33 2.32
N LEU A 119 8.70 2.17 1.28
CA LEU A 119 8.83 1.76 -0.12
C LEU A 119 10.22 1.95 -0.70
N ALA A 120 10.83 3.14 -0.55
CA ALA A 120 12.07 3.52 -1.22
C ALA A 120 13.18 2.46 -1.17
N PRO A 121 13.53 1.87 -0.01
CA PRO A 121 14.62 0.88 0.06
C PRO A 121 14.31 -0.44 -0.65
N ARG A 122 13.03 -0.75 -0.92
CA ARG A 122 12.63 -1.95 -1.68
C ARG A 122 12.73 -1.78 -3.19
N LEU A 123 12.88 -0.55 -3.69
CA LEU A 123 13.05 -0.29 -5.12
C LEU A 123 14.49 -0.57 -5.59
N ASN A 124 15.45 -0.56 -4.66
CA ASN A 124 16.84 -0.95 -4.88
C ASN A 124 17.43 -1.60 -3.62
N PRO A 125 17.05 -2.83 -3.26
CA PRO A 125 17.51 -3.47 -2.02
C PRO A 125 19.05 -3.62 -1.92
N PRO A 126 19.66 -3.38 -0.74
CA PRO A 126 21.08 -3.67 -0.48
C PRO A 126 21.33 -5.18 -0.28
N THR A 127 22.60 -5.60 -0.26
CA THR A 127 22.95 -6.99 0.07
C THR A 127 22.89 -7.24 1.58
N ILE A 128 22.80 -8.52 1.97
CA ILE A 128 22.76 -8.87 3.40
C ILE A 128 24.09 -8.58 4.11
N GLU A 129 25.21 -8.64 3.39
CA GLU A 129 26.55 -8.31 3.87
C GLU A 129 26.64 -6.81 4.19
N GLN A 130 26.17 -5.96 3.27
CA GLN A 130 26.12 -4.50 3.48
C GLN A 130 25.26 -4.12 4.68
N ILE A 131 24.13 -4.79 4.86
CA ILE A 131 23.25 -4.59 6.03
C ILE A 131 23.97 -5.00 7.32
N ALA A 132 24.66 -6.14 7.32
CA ALA A 132 25.38 -6.64 8.50
C ALA A 132 26.52 -5.70 8.89
N GLU A 133 27.35 -5.30 7.94
CA GLU A 133 28.46 -4.36 8.15
C GLU A 133 27.96 -3.01 8.69
N ARG A 134 26.88 -2.46 8.10
CA ARG A 134 26.29 -1.22 8.59
C ARG A 134 25.78 -1.37 10.03
N LEU A 135 25.10 -2.47 10.37
CA LEU A 135 24.65 -2.71 11.75
C LEU A 135 25.81 -2.88 12.74
N ASP A 136 26.95 -3.41 12.31
CA ASP A 136 28.16 -3.52 13.14
C ASP A 136 28.83 -2.18 13.42
N SER A 137 28.66 -1.20 12.53
CA SER A 137 29.23 0.15 12.69
C SER A 137 28.44 1.06 13.65
N ILE A 138 27.25 0.67 14.10
CA ILE A 138 26.37 1.52 14.91
C ILE A 138 26.57 1.21 16.40
N ASP A 139 26.90 2.22 17.20
CA ASP A 139 26.90 2.11 18.66
C ASP A 139 25.46 2.12 19.21
N LEU A 140 24.95 0.95 19.59
CA LEU A 140 23.61 0.76 20.16
C LEU A 140 23.58 0.87 21.70
N SER A 141 24.69 1.24 22.34
CA SER A 141 24.82 1.26 23.80
C SER A 141 24.45 2.60 24.45
N LYS A 142 24.27 3.66 23.67
CA LYS A 142 24.04 5.03 24.16
C LYS A 142 22.83 5.65 23.48
N THR A 143 22.04 6.38 24.28
CA THR A 143 20.85 7.10 23.84
C THR A 143 20.74 8.43 24.57
N ILE A 144 20.11 9.41 23.93
CA ILE A 144 19.77 10.71 24.52
C ILE A 144 18.28 10.72 24.92
N GLU A 145 17.41 10.22 24.03
CA GLU A 145 15.99 10.11 24.26
C GLU A 145 15.69 9.07 25.35
N VAL A 146 14.75 9.42 26.23
CA VAL A 146 14.18 8.55 27.26
C VAL A 146 12.69 8.48 27.02
N TYR A 147 12.15 7.27 26.89
CA TYR A 147 10.72 7.06 26.66
C TYR A 147 10.21 5.83 27.42
N ASP A 148 10.11 5.96 28.74
CA ASP A 148 9.85 4.85 29.65
C ASP A 148 8.49 4.18 29.45
N ASP A 149 7.49 4.88 28.90
CA ASP A 149 6.18 4.28 28.56
C ASP A 149 6.32 3.09 27.59
N LEU A 150 7.36 3.09 26.75
CA LEU A 150 7.63 1.99 25.83
C LEU A 150 8.19 0.73 26.53
N LEU A 151 8.55 0.81 27.82
CA LEU A 151 8.94 -0.36 28.61
C LEU A 151 7.78 -1.34 28.81
N HIS A 152 6.53 -0.94 28.53
CA HIS A 152 5.41 -1.88 28.45
C HIS A 152 5.45 -2.76 27.19
N PHE A 153 6.16 -2.34 26.15
CA PHE A 153 6.38 -3.12 24.94
C PHE A 153 7.73 -3.86 24.95
N TYR A 154 8.77 -3.24 25.53
CA TYR A 154 10.16 -3.65 25.36
C TYR A 154 10.89 -3.83 26.69
N HIS A 155 11.86 -4.73 26.70
CA HIS A 155 12.87 -4.75 27.76
C HIS A 155 13.74 -3.49 27.68
N LYS A 156 14.25 -3.00 28.81
CA LYS A 156 15.08 -1.78 28.89
C LYS A 156 16.23 -1.74 27.89
N ASP A 157 16.97 -2.85 27.75
CA ASP A 157 18.12 -2.93 26.85
C ASP A 157 17.68 -2.98 25.38
N THR A 158 16.55 -3.63 25.08
CA THR A 158 15.96 -3.62 23.73
C THR A 158 15.50 -2.21 23.35
N LEU A 159 14.84 -1.50 24.27
CA LEU A 159 14.38 -0.14 24.05
C LEU A 159 15.56 0.80 23.81
N ARG A 160 16.65 0.67 24.59
CA ARG A 160 17.89 1.41 24.36
C ARG A 160 18.43 1.17 22.96
N GLU A 161 18.52 -0.08 22.50
CA GLU A 161 18.99 -0.37 21.14
C GLU A 161 18.07 0.24 20.06
N ILE A 162 16.74 0.18 20.25
CA ILE A 162 15.77 0.79 19.32
C ILE A 162 15.99 2.31 19.24
N ILE A 163 16.10 2.98 20.39
CA ILE A 163 16.27 4.43 20.45
C ILE A 163 17.64 4.82 19.86
N ALA A 164 18.71 4.08 20.16
CA ALA A 164 20.04 4.37 19.60
C ALA A 164 20.03 4.25 18.07
N LEU A 165 19.36 3.23 17.52
CA LEU A 165 19.18 3.10 16.08
C LEU A 165 18.35 4.24 15.49
N LYS A 166 17.25 4.64 16.16
CA LYS A 166 16.43 5.79 15.76
C LYS A 166 17.27 7.06 15.69
N GLU A 167 18.01 7.39 16.75
CA GLU A 167 18.85 8.60 16.82
C GLU A 167 19.95 8.60 15.75
N TYR A 168 20.62 7.47 15.53
CA TYR A 168 21.60 7.31 14.46
C TYR A 168 20.97 7.64 13.09
N LEU A 169 19.79 7.08 12.81
CA LEU A 169 19.09 7.28 11.53
C LEU A 169 18.56 8.70 11.37
N LEU A 170 18.05 9.34 12.42
CA LEU A 170 17.59 10.72 12.38
C LEU A 170 18.74 11.69 12.15
N ARG A 171 19.89 11.47 12.82
CA ARG A 171 21.10 12.26 12.60
C ARG A 171 21.63 12.15 11.17
N LYS A 172 21.56 10.96 10.58
CA LYS A 172 21.92 10.75 9.17
C LYS A 172 21.02 11.54 8.22
N GLU A 173 19.72 11.56 8.50
CA GLU A 173 18.72 12.29 7.71
C GLU A 173 18.86 13.80 7.83
N GLU A 174 19.03 14.32 9.05
CA GLU A 174 19.30 15.74 9.32
C GLU A 174 20.56 16.23 8.59
N ASN A 175 21.62 15.40 8.59
CA ASN A 175 22.86 15.70 7.87
C ASN A 175 22.80 15.38 6.37
N GLN A 176 21.66 14.92 5.82
CA GLN A 176 21.51 14.52 4.43
C GLN A 176 22.52 13.44 3.95
N THR A 177 22.94 12.57 4.87
CA THR A 177 23.92 11.49 4.63
C THR A 177 23.30 10.10 4.74
N ILE A 178 21.98 10.01 4.84
CA ILE A 178 21.26 8.74 4.83
C ILE A 178 21.39 8.09 3.46
N ASP A 179 21.83 6.83 3.44
CA ASP A 179 21.90 6.04 2.22
C ASP A 179 20.84 4.93 2.19
N ASN A 180 20.84 4.16 1.12
CA ASN A 180 19.87 3.09 0.93
C ASN A 180 20.04 1.92 1.92
N ILE A 181 21.24 1.71 2.47
CA ILE A 181 21.48 0.68 3.49
C ILE A 181 20.83 1.12 4.81
N ASP A 182 21.03 2.39 5.21
CA ASP A 182 20.35 2.99 6.36
C ASP A 182 18.83 2.94 6.18
N ALA A 183 18.33 3.32 5.00
CA ALA A 183 16.90 3.30 4.69
C ALA A 183 16.31 1.88 4.78
N TRP A 184 17.04 0.86 4.32
CA TRP A 184 16.61 -0.53 4.45
C TRP A 184 16.55 -0.97 5.91
N ILE A 185 17.59 -0.69 6.70
CA ILE A 185 17.61 -0.99 8.14
C ILE A 185 16.45 -0.31 8.85
N ARG A 186 16.20 0.98 8.56
CA ARG A 186 15.07 1.77 9.07
C ARG A 186 13.73 1.09 8.76
N MET A 187 13.47 0.74 7.50
CA MET A 187 12.24 0.05 7.09
C MET A 187 12.05 -1.27 7.84
N VAL A 188 13.10 -2.10 7.93
CA VAL A 188 13.01 -3.40 8.61
C VAL A 188 12.75 -3.21 10.10
N ALA A 189 13.44 -2.27 10.75
CA ALA A 189 13.24 -1.95 12.16
C ALA A 189 11.79 -1.53 12.43
N ILE A 190 11.25 -0.60 11.64
CA ILE A 190 9.85 -0.16 11.71
C ILE A 190 8.87 -1.35 11.62
N ASN A 191 9.11 -2.26 10.67
CA ASN A 191 8.27 -3.44 10.50
C ASN A 191 8.41 -4.44 11.68
N ARG A 192 9.42 -4.32 12.54
CA ARG A 192 9.70 -5.21 13.68
C ARG A 192 9.41 -4.60 15.06
N LEU A 193 8.99 -3.33 15.12
CA LEU A 193 8.66 -2.64 16.38
C LEU A 193 7.64 -3.43 17.21
N THR A 194 6.53 -3.87 16.62
CA THR A 194 5.45 -4.55 17.33
C THR A 194 4.95 -5.79 16.60
N GLY A 195 4.52 -6.82 17.34
CA GLY A 195 3.91 -8.00 16.75
C GLY A 195 3.64 -9.14 17.73
N HIS A 196 3.55 -10.37 17.19
CA HIS A 196 2.99 -11.52 17.89
C HIS A 196 3.94 -12.72 18.04
N SER A 197 5.20 -12.58 17.61
CA SER A 197 6.19 -13.66 17.62
C SER A 197 7.56 -13.18 18.08
N ALA A 198 8.49 -14.10 18.36
CA ALA A 198 9.84 -13.78 18.83
C ALA A 198 10.69 -12.98 17.82
N GLY A 199 10.24 -12.90 16.56
CA GLY A 199 10.91 -12.10 15.51
C GLY A 199 10.70 -10.59 15.64
N PHE A 200 9.85 -10.13 16.56
CA PHE A 200 9.62 -8.72 16.86
C PHE A 200 10.45 -8.25 18.05
N PHE A 201 10.68 -6.95 18.13
CA PHE A 201 11.37 -6.33 19.26
C PHE A 201 10.50 -6.33 20.52
N SER A 202 9.18 -6.16 20.36
CA SER A 202 8.24 -6.11 21.48
C SER A 202 7.87 -7.50 22.01
N VAL A 203 7.38 -7.54 23.25
CA VAL A 203 6.49 -8.61 23.72
C VAL A 203 5.23 -8.69 22.84
N TYR A 204 4.39 -9.71 23.02
CA TYR A 204 3.16 -9.86 22.25
C TYR A 204 2.25 -8.60 22.37
N SER A 205 1.88 -8.00 21.23
CA SER A 205 1.15 -6.72 21.16
C SER A 205 -0.10 -6.73 20.25
N LEU A 206 -0.62 -7.91 19.91
CA LEU A 206 -1.63 -8.22 18.87
C LEU A 206 -1.14 -8.23 17.40
N PRO A 207 -1.62 -9.17 16.56
CA PRO A 207 -1.34 -9.22 15.14
C PRO A 207 -2.29 -8.34 14.29
N PRO A 208 -1.89 -7.92 13.07
CA PRO A 208 -0.52 -7.93 12.53
C PRO A 208 0.15 -6.53 12.64
N ASN A 209 1.23 -6.43 13.43
CA ASN A 209 2.16 -5.29 13.54
C ASN A 209 1.50 -3.89 13.66
N GLN A 210 0.34 -3.84 14.29
CA GLN A 210 -0.33 -2.63 14.71
C GLN A 210 0.19 -2.27 16.09
N ALA A 211 0.61 -1.02 16.27
CA ALA A 211 0.95 -0.55 17.60
C ALA A 211 -0.36 -0.22 18.33
N VAL A 212 -0.81 -1.12 19.20
CA VAL A 212 -1.88 -0.78 20.14
C VAL A 212 -1.45 0.40 21.01
N SER A 213 -2.40 1.10 21.61
CA SER A 213 -2.06 2.13 22.59
C SER A 213 -1.31 1.54 23.78
N ILE A 214 -0.47 2.35 24.43
CA ILE A 214 0.27 1.95 25.64
C ILE A 214 -0.68 1.38 26.71
N LYS A 215 -1.81 2.06 26.96
CA LYS A 215 -2.86 1.60 27.89
C LYS A 215 -3.40 0.22 27.52
N ARG A 216 -3.53 -0.08 26.23
CA ARG A 216 -3.99 -1.39 25.77
C ARG A 216 -2.90 -2.45 25.91
N GLN A 217 -1.63 -2.11 25.68
CA GLN A 217 -0.50 -3.02 25.89
C GLN A 217 -0.38 -3.45 27.35
N ILE A 218 -0.55 -2.53 28.30
CA ILE A 218 -0.56 -2.84 29.74
C ILE A 218 -1.59 -3.92 30.05
N LYS A 219 -2.83 -3.74 29.58
CA LYS A 219 -3.91 -4.73 29.75
C LYS A 219 -3.61 -6.08 29.09
N ILE A 220 -2.91 -6.09 27.95
CA ILE A 220 -2.48 -7.33 27.29
C ILE A 220 -1.43 -8.05 28.16
N ASN A 221 -0.49 -7.30 28.72
CA ASN A 221 0.55 -7.85 29.57
C ASN A 221 -0.03 -8.50 30.82
N GLU A 222 -0.95 -7.81 31.51
CA GLU A 222 -1.68 -8.32 32.66
C GLU A 222 -2.47 -9.59 32.30
N LYS A 223 -3.29 -9.53 31.24
CA LYS A 223 -4.13 -10.66 30.81
C LYS A 223 -3.32 -11.89 30.44
N ARG A 224 -2.13 -11.71 29.88
CA ARG A 224 -1.25 -12.79 29.44
C ARG A 224 -0.19 -13.17 30.48
N ASN A 225 -0.15 -12.48 31.62
CA ASN A 225 0.90 -12.59 32.63
C ASN A 225 2.32 -12.57 32.01
N GLN A 226 2.57 -11.59 31.14
CA GLN A 226 3.83 -11.47 30.41
C GLN A 226 4.57 -10.18 30.76
N ILE A 227 5.90 -10.25 30.71
CA ILE A 227 6.80 -9.09 30.77
C ILE A 227 7.68 -9.07 29.52
N PRO A 228 8.12 -7.89 29.05
CA PRO A 228 9.05 -7.82 27.94
C PRO A 228 10.42 -8.43 28.28
N GLU A 229 10.80 -9.45 27.53
CA GLU A 229 12.13 -10.06 27.59
C GLU A 229 13.15 -9.28 26.75
N TYR A 230 14.44 -9.44 27.06
CA TYR A 230 15.50 -8.85 26.23
C TYR A 230 15.51 -9.48 24.83
N ARG A 231 15.60 -8.61 23.81
CA ARG A 231 15.48 -8.97 22.40
C ARG A 231 16.38 -8.08 21.55
N ALA A 232 17.65 -8.46 21.43
CA ALA A 232 18.62 -7.79 20.55
C ALA A 232 18.03 -7.53 19.14
N ILE A 233 18.17 -6.29 18.65
CA ILE A 233 17.54 -5.86 17.40
C ILE A 233 18.29 -6.36 16.17
N LYS A 234 19.63 -6.38 16.21
CA LYS A 234 20.50 -6.76 15.08
C LYS A 234 20.15 -8.12 14.47
N PRO A 235 20.11 -9.25 15.22
CA PRO A 235 19.81 -10.55 14.62
C PRO A 235 18.38 -10.61 14.04
N ARG A 236 17.43 -9.85 14.58
CA ARG A 236 16.05 -9.78 14.08
C ARG A 236 15.96 -8.99 12.77
N ILE A 237 16.68 -7.88 12.68
CA ILE A 237 16.80 -7.10 11.43
C ILE A 237 17.44 -7.95 10.34
N LEU A 238 18.54 -8.65 10.64
CA LEU A 238 19.20 -9.53 9.67
C LEU A 238 18.31 -10.69 9.24
N LYS A 239 17.63 -11.36 10.17
CA LYS A 239 16.71 -12.46 9.86
C LYS A 239 15.56 -11.99 8.95
N LYS A 240 14.94 -10.85 9.25
CA LYS A 240 13.87 -10.32 8.39
C LYS A 240 14.41 -9.83 7.05
N SER A 241 15.61 -9.26 7.00
CA SER A 241 16.25 -8.86 5.75
C SER A 241 16.49 -10.06 4.82
N ARG A 242 17.05 -11.18 5.32
CA ARG A 242 17.19 -12.41 4.53
C ARG A 242 15.85 -12.90 3.98
N SER A 243 14.81 -12.87 4.81
CA SER A 243 13.45 -13.24 4.39
C SER A 243 12.86 -12.33 3.32
N LEU A 244 13.17 -11.03 3.33
CA LEU A 244 12.68 -10.08 2.32
C LEU A 244 13.48 -10.15 1.02
N LEU A 245 14.74 -10.56 1.08
CA LEU A 245 15.65 -10.66 -0.06
C LEU A 245 15.64 -12.04 -0.74
N LYS A 246 14.87 -13.02 -0.23
CA LYS A 246 14.90 -14.40 -0.74
C LYS A 246 14.59 -14.51 -2.24
N ASP A 247 13.69 -13.68 -2.75
CA ASP A 247 13.27 -13.66 -4.16
C ASP A 247 13.91 -12.49 -4.92
N TRP A 248 14.89 -11.80 -4.33
CA TRP A 248 15.56 -10.65 -4.95
C TRP A 248 16.79 -11.11 -5.73
N ASN A 249 16.70 -11.09 -7.06
CA ASN A 249 17.83 -11.31 -7.95
C ASN A 249 18.24 -10.01 -8.66
N ARG A 250 19.36 -9.43 -8.23
CA ARG A 250 19.88 -8.17 -8.79
C ARG A 250 20.21 -8.26 -10.29
N ALA A 251 20.54 -9.45 -10.79
CA ALA A 251 20.92 -9.65 -12.19
C ALA A 251 19.71 -9.61 -13.14
N GLU A 252 18.54 -10.07 -12.70
CA GLU A 252 17.33 -10.21 -13.54
C GLU A 252 16.68 -8.88 -13.91
N ILE A 253 16.82 -7.88 -13.05
CA ILE A 253 16.21 -6.57 -13.28
C ILE A 253 17.17 -5.60 -14.00
N GLY A 254 18.36 -6.09 -14.34
CA GLY A 254 19.34 -5.42 -15.18
C GLY A 254 20.05 -4.23 -14.53
N GLN A 255 21.27 -3.95 -14.99
CA GLN A 255 22.02 -2.71 -14.74
C GLN A 255 21.36 -1.46 -15.38
N LYS A 256 20.09 -1.53 -15.79
CA LYS A 256 19.31 -0.42 -16.38
C LYS A 256 18.78 0.50 -15.28
N THR A 257 19.69 1.02 -14.45
CA THR A 257 19.34 1.75 -13.23
C THR A 257 18.75 3.14 -13.48
N ASP A 258 18.86 3.68 -14.70
CA ASP A 258 18.42 5.05 -14.98
C ASP A 258 16.99 5.14 -15.54
N THR A 259 16.57 4.20 -16.40
CA THR A 259 15.24 4.27 -17.06
C THR A 259 14.07 3.91 -16.16
N THR A 260 14.31 3.26 -15.01
CA THR A 260 13.27 2.87 -14.04
C THR A 260 13.28 3.72 -12.76
N ARG A 261 13.95 4.88 -12.77
CA ARG A 261 13.93 5.78 -11.61
C ARG A 261 12.51 6.27 -11.37
N GLY A 262 11.97 5.89 -10.22
CA GLY A 262 10.62 6.24 -9.80
C GLY A 262 10.49 7.65 -9.25
N ILE A 263 9.25 8.08 -9.03
CA ILE A 263 8.91 9.35 -8.36
C ILE A 263 8.09 8.98 -7.13
N LEU A 264 8.58 9.33 -5.94
CA LEU A 264 7.85 9.18 -4.68
C LEU A 264 7.65 10.57 -4.06
N SER A 265 6.43 10.88 -3.62
CA SER A 265 6.09 12.16 -2.99
C SER A 265 5.31 11.98 -1.69
N THR A 266 5.28 13.04 -0.88
CA THR A 266 4.47 13.12 0.33
C THR A 266 3.59 14.36 0.29
N ALA A 267 2.37 14.18 -0.19
CA ALA A 267 1.42 15.26 -0.40
C ALA A 267 -0.02 14.76 -0.28
N ASP A 268 -0.95 15.70 -0.22
CA ASP A 268 -2.39 15.39 -0.32
C ASP A 268 -2.73 14.89 -1.73
N SER A 269 -3.35 13.72 -1.81
CA SER A 269 -3.76 13.07 -3.06
C SER A 269 -4.70 13.89 -3.95
N ARG A 270 -5.36 14.93 -3.42
CA ARG A 270 -6.24 15.82 -4.18
C ARG A 270 -5.49 16.78 -5.10
N LYS A 271 -4.19 16.99 -4.85
CA LYS A 271 -3.32 17.82 -5.68
C LYS A 271 -1.85 17.51 -5.40
N VAL A 272 -1.24 16.67 -6.24
CA VAL A 272 0.17 16.26 -6.09
C VAL A 272 1.03 16.99 -7.11
N SER A 273 1.62 18.12 -6.72
CA SER A 273 2.45 18.97 -7.58
C SER A 273 3.73 18.31 -8.09
N GLU A 274 4.24 17.35 -7.33
CA GLU A 274 5.48 16.62 -7.57
C GLU A 274 5.33 15.58 -8.67
N MET A 275 4.09 15.20 -9.00
CA MET A 275 3.79 14.31 -10.11
C MET A 275 3.58 15.13 -11.38
N PRO A 276 4.43 14.96 -12.42
CA PRO A 276 4.26 15.67 -13.68
C PRO A 276 2.94 15.29 -14.36
N ASN A 277 2.42 16.19 -15.19
CA ASN A 277 1.31 15.85 -16.07
C ASN A 277 1.72 14.74 -17.03
N ASP A 278 0.76 13.93 -17.47
CA ASP A 278 0.95 12.93 -18.53
C ASP A 278 2.17 12.02 -18.29
N SER A 279 2.38 11.62 -17.04
CA SER A 279 3.58 10.89 -16.60
C SER A 279 3.32 9.43 -16.24
N ALA A 280 2.06 9.03 -16.09
CA ALA A 280 1.64 7.66 -15.85
C ALA A 280 0.73 7.14 -16.98
N VAL A 281 0.92 5.87 -17.39
CA VAL A 281 -0.04 5.18 -18.27
C VAL A 281 -1.18 4.54 -17.50
N LEU A 282 -0.91 4.17 -16.25
CA LEU A 282 -1.82 3.38 -15.43
C LEU A 282 -1.75 3.85 -13.98
N VAL A 283 -2.93 4.01 -13.38
CA VAL A 283 -3.10 4.10 -11.93
C VAL A 283 -3.74 2.81 -11.43
N VAL A 284 -3.20 2.23 -10.35
CA VAL A 284 -3.88 1.17 -9.61
C VAL A 284 -3.86 1.53 -8.13
N THR A 285 -5.03 1.81 -7.57
CA THR A 285 -5.14 2.46 -6.27
C THR A 285 -6.35 1.97 -5.48
N SER A 286 -6.31 2.21 -4.16
CA SER A 286 -7.42 2.01 -3.23
C SER A 286 -7.42 3.16 -2.20
N PRO A 287 -8.43 4.04 -2.18
CA PRO A 287 -8.47 5.16 -1.25
C PRO A 287 -8.84 4.71 0.17
N PRO A 288 -8.58 5.54 1.19
CA PRO A 288 -9.13 5.31 2.53
C PRO A 288 -10.67 5.37 2.52
N PHE A 289 -11.30 4.41 3.20
CA PHE A 289 -12.77 4.30 3.28
C PHE A 289 -13.32 4.83 4.59
N LEU A 290 -14.31 5.73 4.47
CA LEU A 290 -15.36 6.13 5.43
C LEU A 290 -15.14 5.77 6.93
N ASP A 291 -14.03 6.22 7.53
CA ASP A 291 -13.69 6.03 8.96
C ASP A 291 -13.55 4.54 9.41
N VAL A 292 -13.21 3.64 8.48
CA VAL A 292 -13.09 2.20 8.77
C VAL A 292 -11.74 1.84 9.40
N VAL A 293 -10.71 2.63 9.12
CA VAL A 293 -9.32 2.34 9.49
C VAL A 293 -8.68 3.56 10.15
N ASP A 294 -8.19 3.36 11.38
CA ASP A 294 -7.40 4.34 12.11
C ASP A 294 -5.93 4.27 11.67
N TYR A 295 -5.63 4.78 10.47
CA TYR A 295 -4.25 4.80 9.95
C TYR A 295 -3.28 5.59 10.85
N GLN A 296 -3.78 6.61 11.54
CA GLN A 296 -3.00 7.45 12.43
C GLN A 296 -2.59 6.69 13.70
N GLY A 297 -3.56 6.05 14.36
CA GLY A 297 -3.32 5.18 15.50
C GLY A 297 -2.54 3.92 15.13
N ASP A 298 -2.83 3.26 14.01
CA ASP A 298 -2.15 2.02 13.65
C ASP A 298 -0.63 2.23 13.38
N ASN A 299 -0.22 3.45 13.02
CA ASN A 299 1.15 3.79 12.67
C ASN A 299 1.86 4.73 13.65
N TRP A 300 1.28 5.09 14.82
CA TRP A 300 1.88 6.07 15.74
C TRP A 300 3.31 5.73 16.13
N LEU A 301 3.57 4.45 16.47
CA LEU A 301 4.90 4.01 16.90
C LEU A 301 5.91 3.97 15.74
N ARG A 302 5.42 3.74 14.51
CA ARG A 302 6.26 3.81 13.31
C ARG A 302 6.63 5.25 12.98
N CYS A 303 5.68 6.18 13.14
CA CYS A 303 5.88 7.60 12.97
C CYS A 303 6.87 8.12 14.04
N TRP A 304 6.69 7.73 15.31
CA TRP A 304 7.64 8.02 16.39
C TRP A 304 9.07 7.59 16.03
N PHE A 305 9.24 6.39 15.47
CA PHE A 305 10.57 5.89 15.09
C PHE A 305 11.23 6.72 13.98
N ILE A 306 10.45 7.35 13.10
CA ILE A 306 10.98 8.24 12.05
C ILE A 306 10.94 9.73 12.44
N GLY A 307 10.70 10.04 13.72
CA GLY A 307 10.68 11.42 14.21
C GLY A 307 9.46 12.24 13.76
N VAL A 308 8.40 11.57 13.30
CA VAL A 308 7.15 12.21 12.86
C VAL A 308 6.07 12.00 13.93
N ASP A 309 5.37 13.07 14.29
CA ASP A 309 4.16 12.98 15.08
C ASP A 309 2.98 12.62 14.17
N SER A 310 2.43 11.40 14.33
CA SER A 310 1.25 10.99 13.55
C SER A 310 0.04 11.87 13.84
N GLY A 311 -0.01 12.52 15.01
CA GLY A 311 -0.97 13.56 15.41
C GLY A 311 -1.21 14.64 14.35
N ASN A 312 -0.14 15.01 13.65
CA ASN A 312 -0.13 16.14 12.71
C ASN A 312 -0.40 15.72 11.26
N ILE A 313 -0.58 14.42 10.98
CA ILE A 313 -0.86 13.91 9.65
C ILE A 313 -2.38 13.93 9.42
N ASN A 314 -2.84 14.89 8.61
CA ASN A 314 -4.26 15.12 8.35
C ASN A 314 -4.86 14.10 7.36
N ILE A 315 -4.96 12.84 7.78
CA ILE A 315 -5.63 11.79 7.00
C ILE A 315 -7.14 12.05 7.03
N SER A 316 -7.73 12.36 5.88
CA SER A 316 -9.15 12.67 5.78
C SER A 316 -10.02 11.46 6.19
N GLN A 317 -10.82 11.61 7.24
CA GLN A 317 -11.83 10.65 7.69
C GLN A 317 -13.22 11.20 7.38
N HIS A 318 -13.71 10.94 6.17
CA HIS A 318 -15.06 11.35 5.78
C HIS A 318 -16.09 10.39 6.40
N ARG A 319 -17.09 10.90 7.11
CA ARG A 319 -18.20 10.04 7.62
C ARG A 319 -19.41 10.05 6.70
N LYS A 320 -19.59 11.13 5.94
CA LYS A 320 -20.69 11.28 4.99
C LYS A 320 -20.23 10.91 3.59
N ILE A 321 -21.07 10.17 2.87
CA ILE A 321 -20.79 9.77 1.50
C ILE A 321 -20.62 10.96 0.57
N THR A 322 -21.33 12.07 0.80
CA THR A 322 -21.23 13.28 -0.03
C THR A 322 -19.89 14.00 0.11
N GLU A 323 -19.34 14.08 1.32
CA GLU A 323 -18.01 14.64 1.59
C GLU A 323 -16.92 13.75 0.98
N TRP A 324 -17.10 12.43 1.09
CA TRP A 324 -16.22 11.46 0.46
C TRP A 324 -16.26 11.55 -1.07
N GLU A 325 -17.45 11.61 -1.70
CA GLU A 325 -17.59 11.77 -3.15
C GLU A 325 -16.90 13.05 -3.65
N LYS A 326 -17.05 14.17 -2.93
CA LYS A 326 -16.36 15.41 -3.26
C LYS A 326 -14.84 15.21 -3.25
N SER A 327 -14.32 14.64 -2.16
CA SER A 327 -12.89 14.38 -2.02
C SER A 327 -12.34 13.43 -3.09
N MET A 328 -13.09 12.38 -3.44
CA MET A 328 -12.68 11.43 -4.48
C MET A 328 -12.80 12.01 -5.88
N THR A 329 -13.75 12.93 -6.12
CA THR A 329 -13.81 13.70 -7.36
C THR A 329 -12.57 14.57 -7.51
N ASP A 330 -12.14 15.26 -6.46
CA ASP A 330 -10.91 16.08 -6.47
C ASP A 330 -9.66 15.23 -6.76
N VAL A 331 -9.56 14.04 -6.15
CA VAL A 331 -8.48 13.08 -6.45
C VAL A 331 -8.52 12.62 -7.91
N LEU A 332 -9.69 12.23 -8.42
CA LEU A 332 -9.83 11.77 -9.81
C LEU A 332 -9.53 12.88 -10.82
N CYS A 333 -9.81 14.15 -10.50
CA CYS A 333 -9.39 15.31 -11.28
C CYS A 333 -7.86 15.42 -11.36
N ASP A 334 -7.15 15.25 -10.24
CA ASP A 334 -5.68 15.26 -10.24
C ASP A 334 -5.10 14.04 -10.97
N LEU A 335 -5.73 12.87 -10.82
CA LEU A 335 -5.35 11.68 -11.59
C LEU A 335 -5.53 11.87 -13.10
N LYS A 336 -6.60 12.54 -13.54
CA LYS A 336 -6.80 12.87 -14.96
C LYS A 336 -5.65 13.72 -15.52
N ARG A 337 -5.05 14.58 -14.70
CA ARG A 337 -3.87 15.38 -15.08
C ARG A 337 -2.60 14.54 -15.17
N ILE A 338 -2.42 13.57 -14.26
CA ILE A 338 -1.20 12.74 -14.17
C ILE A 338 -1.18 11.62 -15.21
N VAL A 339 -2.34 11.03 -15.50
CA VAL A 339 -2.47 9.92 -16.44
C VAL A 339 -2.47 10.47 -17.87
N ILE A 340 -1.68 9.89 -18.77
CA ILE A 340 -1.65 10.29 -20.18
C ILE A 340 -3.03 10.18 -20.83
N PRO A 341 -3.34 10.95 -21.89
CA PRO A 341 -4.48 10.67 -22.73
C PRO A 341 -4.44 9.24 -23.29
N GLY A 342 -5.55 8.51 -23.17
CA GLY A 342 -5.66 7.08 -23.49
C GLY A 342 -5.16 6.15 -22.38
N GLY A 343 -4.58 6.66 -21.30
CA GLY A 343 -4.20 5.89 -20.11
C GLY A 343 -5.38 5.51 -19.23
N TYR A 344 -5.13 4.70 -18.21
CA TYR A 344 -6.16 4.04 -17.41
C TYR A 344 -6.04 4.30 -15.91
N ILE A 345 -7.18 4.28 -15.23
CA ILE A 345 -7.28 4.36 -13.76
C ILE A 345 -8.10 3.18 -13.26
N ALA A 346 -7.45 2.20 -12.64
CA ALA A 346 -8.09 1.12 -11.91
C ALA A 346 -8.27 1.54 -10.45
N PHE A 347 -9.49 1.94 -10.10
CA PHE A 347 -9.82 2.51 -8.80
C PHE A 347 -10.60 1.49 -7.96
N GLU A 348 -9.89 0.81 -7.06
CA GLU A 348 -10.48 -0.19 -6.17
C GLU A 348 -11.20 0.48 -5.00
N VAL A 349 -12.39 -0.03 -4.71
CA VAL A 349 -13.20 0.35 -3.57
C VAL A 349 -13.86 -0.86 -2.93
N GLY A 350 -14.21 -0.69 -1.66
CA GLY A 350 -14.97 -1.68 -0.90
C GLY A 350 -16.46 -1.41 -0.84
N GLU A 351 -17.08 -2.08 0.11
CA GLU A 351 -18.47 -1.85 0.53
C GLU A 351 -18.46 -1.23 1.93
N VAL A 352 -19.45 -0.42 2.24
CA VAL A 352 -19.59 0.18 3.58
C VAL A 352 -20.98 -0.05 4.15
N ARG A 353 -21.13 0.18 5.46
CA ARG A 353 -22.38 -0.06 6.20
C ARG A 353 -22.90 -1.50 6.02
N GLY A 354 -22.00 -2.48 6.08
CA GLY A 354 -22.37 -3.89 5.99
C GLY A 354 -22.84 -4.36 4.61
N GLY A 355 -22.52 -3.63 3.53
CA GLY A 355 -22.91 -3.99 2.16
C GLY A 355 -24.09 -3.18 1.62
N GLU A 356 -24.69 -2.31 2.42
CA GLU A 356 -25.80 -1.44 1.98
C GLU A 356 -25.37 -0.39 0.95
N ILE A 357 -24.11 0.06 1.03
CA ILE A 357 -23.55 1.05 0.11
C ILE A 357 -22.40 0.42 -0.67
N LEU A 358 -22.63 0.31 -1.98
CA LEU A 358 -21.70 -0.18 -2.98
C LEU A 358 -20.90 1.02 -3.53
N LEU A 359 -19.64 1.17 -3.10
CA LEU A 359 -18.86 2.37 -3.43
C LEU A 359 -18.49 2.46 -4.91
N GLU A 360 -18.52 1.36 -5.67
CA GLU A 360 -18.19 1.39 -7.10
C GLU A 360 -19.15 2.29 -7.90
N GLU A 361 -20.42 2.37 -7.49
CA GLU A 361 -21.39 3.25 -8.15
C GLU A 361 -21.10 4.71 -7.83
N HIS A 362 -20.70 5.01 -6.59
CA HIS A 362 -20.31 6.34 -6.16
C HIS A 362 -19.00 6.80 -6.81
N VAL A 363 -17.98 5.93 -6.89
CA VAL A 363 -16.73 6.21 -7.59
C VAL A 363 -16.97 6.45 -9.07
N LEU A 364 -17.81 5.64 -9.72
CA LEU A 364 -18.17 5.85 -11.12
C LEU A 364 -18.69 7.27 -11.33
N ARG A 365 -19.60 7.74 -10.47
CA ARG A 365 -20.12 9.12 -10.53
C ARG A 365 -19.01 10.15 -10.33
N CYS A 366 -18.10 9.92 -9.38
CA CYS A 366 -16.95 10.81 -9.15
C CYS A 366 -16.04 10.88 -10.39
N GLY A 367 -15.75 9.76 -11.04
CA GLY A 367 -14.93 9.72 -12.25
C GLY A 367 -15.58 10.44 -13.43
N VAL A 368 -16.89 10.25 -13.63
CA VAL A 368 -17.64 10.99 -14.67
C VAL A 368 -17.62 12.49 -14.41
N ARG A 369 -17.79 12.92 -13.14
CA ARG A 369 -17.67 14.34 -12.74
C ARG A 369 -16.26 14.90 -12.97
N ALA A 370 -15.23 14.08 -12.76
CA ALA A 370 -13.84 14.43 -13.08
C ALA A 370 -13.53 14.44 -14.59
N GLY A 371 -14.51 14.06 -15.42
CA GLY A 371 -14.37 14.03 -16.88
C GLY A 371 -13.61 12.81 -17.39
N LEU A 372 -13.60 11.71 -16.64
CA LEU A 372 -13.10 10.40 -17.06
C LEU A 372 -14.23 9.59 -17.72
N GLU A 373 -13.85 8.59 -18.53
CA GLU A 373 -14.78 7.67 -19.17
C GLU A 373 -14.81 6.33 -18.41
N PRO A 374 -15.96 5.93 -17.83
CA PRO A 374 -16.09 4.61 -17.22
C PRO A 374 -16.09 3.51 -18.29
N ILE A 375 -15.16 2.55 -18.18
CA ILE A 375 -15.02 1.46 -19.14
C ILE A 375 -15.76 0.21 -18.66
N ILE A 376 -15.45 -0.24 -17.44
CA ILE A 376 -16.01 -1.46 -16.86
C ILE A 376 -15.96 -1.39 -15.33
N ILE A 377 -16.93 -2.02 -14.68
CA ILE A 377 -16.89 -2.28 -13.23
C ILE A 377 -16.51 -3.75 -13.04
N MET A 378 -15.31 -4.00 -12.52
CA MET A 378 -14.85 -5.35 -12.22
C MET A 378 -15.12 -5.71 -10.76
N ILE A 379 -15.73 -6.86 -10.52
CA ILE A 379 -15.94 -7.38 -9.17
C ILE A 379 -15.17 -8.69 -9.06
N ASN A 380 -14.02 -8.65 -8.38
CA ASN A 380 -13.28 -9.86 -8.06
C ASN A 380 -13.88 -10.52 -6.81
N GLN A 381 -14.56 -11.65 -6.97
CA GLN A 381 -15.27 -12.34 -5.91
C GLN A 381 -14.64 -13.70 -5.59
N GLN A 382 -14.21 -13.88 -4.34
CA GLN A 382 -13.51 -15.10 -3.90
C GLN A 382 -14.16 -15.68 -2.66
N GLN A 383 -14.44 -16.99 -2.66
CA GLN A 383 -14.92 -17.70 -1.47
C GLN A 383 -13.72 -18.11 -0.60
N PHE A 384 -13.75 -17.76 0.70
CA PHE A 384 -12.73 -18.18 1.65
C PHE A 384 -13.13 -19.48 2.35
N THR A 385 -12.24 -20.47 2.33
CA THR A 385 -12.32 -21.62 3.23
C THR A 385 -11.81 -21.20 4.63
N LYS A 386 -12.72 -21.11 5.61
CA LYS A 386 -12.52 -20.91 7.07
C LYS A 386 -11.05 -20.80 7.57
N THR A 387 -10.48 -19.59 7.60
CA THR A 387 -9.46 -19.19 8.62
C THR A 387 -9.35 -17.65 8.75
N ALA A 388 -10.47 -16.94 8.85
CA ALA A 388 -10.49 -15.46 8.90
C ALA A 388 -10.68 -14.86 10.31
N ASN A 389 -10.44 -15.61 11.39
CA ASN A 389 -10.61 -15.10 12.77
C ASN A 389 -9.43 -14.26 13.30
N ALA A 390 -8.40 -13.99 12.49
CA ALA A 390 -7.21 -13.24 12.94
C ALA A 390 -7.17 -11.77 12.50
N TRP A 391 -8.13 -11.30 11.69
CA TRP A 391 -7.96 -10.03 10.94
C TRP A 391 -8.93 -8.92 11.32
N GLY A 392 -9.91 -9.12 12.20
CA GLY A 392 -10.83 -8.05 12.62
C GLY A 392 -11.60 -7.35 11.48
N VAL A 393 -11.47 -7.85 10.25
CA VAL A 393 -12.21 -7.41 9.09
C VAL A 393 -13.45 -8.29 9.06
N ILE A 394 -14.56 -7.75 9.57
CA ILE A 394 -15.89 -8.30 9.35
C ILE A 394 -16.29 -7.90 7.91
N ASN A 395 -15.59 -8.41 6.90
CA ASN A 395 -16.07 -8.36 5.53
C ASN A 395 -16.92 -9.61 5.32
N ALA A 396 -18.21 -9.37 5.18
CA ALA A 396 -19.27 -10.31 4.87
C ALA A 396 -19.59 -11.38 5.95
N GLN A 397 -20.85 -11.36 6.41
CA GLN A 397 -21.52 -12.46 7.12
C GLN A 397 -21.53 -13.81 6.34
N LYS A 398 -20.90 -13.92 5.16
CA LYS A 398 -21.02 -15.06 4.23
C LYS A 398 -19.70 -15.64 3.71
N GLY A 399 -18.53 -15.28 4.27
CA GLY A 399 -17.26 -15.94 3.89
C GLY A 399 -16.75 -15.64 2.48
N THR A 400 -17.13 -14.50 1.91
CA THR A 400 -16.72 -14.06 0.57
C THR A 400 -15.94 -12.75 0.69
N ASN A 401 -14.78 -12.66 0.03
CA ASN A 401 -14.02 -11.42 -0.12
C ASN A 401 -14.26 -10.84 -1.52
N THR A 402 -14.59 -9.55 -1.58
CA THR A 402 -14.87 -8.82 -2.81
C THR A 402 -13.90 -7.65 -2.95
N HIS A 403 -13.31 -7.49 -4.12
CA HIS A 403 -12.68 -6.24 -4.53
C HIS A 403 -13.51 -5.66 -5.67
N ARG A 404 -13.89 -4.39 -5.58
CA ARG A 404 -14.74 -3.73 -6.58
C ARG A 404 -13.94 -2.62 -7.24
N ILE A 405 -13.70 -2.74 -8.53
CA ILE A 405 -12.78 -1.86 -9.25
C ILE A 405 -13.56 -1.18 -10.36
N VAL A 406 -13.56 0.15 -10.35
CA VAL A 406 -14.04 0.92 -11.50
C VAL A 406 -12.82 1.23 -12.36
N LEU A 407 -12.81 0.74 -13.59
CA LEU A 407 -11.80 1.08 -14.57
C LEU A 407 -12.26 2.30 -15.36
N PHE A 408 -11.48 3.36 -15.33
CA PHE A 408 -11.66 4.54 -16.17
C PHE A 408 -10.58 4.64 -17.23
N LYS A 409 -10.92 5.29 -18.34
CA LYS A 409 -9.98 5.78 -19.34
C LYS A 409 -9.90 7.30 -19.24
N ASN A 410 -8.67 7.83 -19.32
CA ASN A 410 -8.47 9.26 -19.52
C ASN A 410 -8.63 9.57 -21.00
N SER A 411 -9.86 9.78 -21.45
CA SER A 411 -10.11 10.11 -22.85
C SER A 411 -9.56 11.50 -23.12
N SER A 412 -8.72 11.63 -24.15
CA SER A 412 -8.35 12.93 -24.71
C SER A 412 -9.64 13.71 -24.97
N ASN A 413 -9.66 15.00 -24.62
CA ASN A 413 -10.69 15.88 -25.16
C ASN A 413 -10.52 15.86 -26.69
N GLU A 414 -11.19 14.96 -27.39
CA GLU A 414 -11.61 15.28 -28.73
C GLU A 414 -12.44 16.55 -28.56
N THR A 415 -11.88 17.64 -29.07
CA THR A 415 -12.59 18.90 -29.30
C THR A 415 -13.94 18.54 -29.91
N LEU A 416 -14.99 18.64 -29.09
CA LEU A 416 -16.38 18.65 -29.56
C LEU A 416 -16.58 19.80 -30.54
#